data_AF-A0A8R7PBF4-F1
#
_entry.id   AF-A0A8R7PBF4-F1
#
_cell.length_a   1.000
_cell.length_b   1.000
_cell.length_c   1.000
_cell.angle_alpha   90.00
_cell.angle_beta   90.00
_cell.angle_gamma   90.00
#
_symmetry.space_group_name_H-M   'P 1'
#
loop_
_entity.id
_entity.type
_entity.pdbx_description
1 polymer ?
#
loop_
_entity_poly.entity_id
_entity_poly.type
_entity_poly.pdbx_seq_one_letter_code
_entity_poly.pdbx_strand_id
1 'polypeptide(L)'
;MIKMIKVRHNNVVPTMALGVQQLKNEQFSSRKLPPGFDEIHGFLDRFYMSRIGIRMLIGQHVALHEPEPQPGVIGLINTKLSPIQVAQIASEDARSICMREYGSAPDINIYGDQNLTFPYVTSHLHLMLFELVKNSLRAVQERYMNSDKDVPPVRIIVADGTEDVTIKVSDEGGGIRRSGLPRIFTYLYSTAKNLPDMEGPSEGVTMAGYGFGLPVSRLYARYFGGDLQIISMEGYGTDAYLHLSRLGDSEEPLP
;
A
#
# COMPACT_ATOMS: atom_id res chain seq x y z
N MET A 1 2.45 18.21 23.21
CA MET A 1 1.83 18.87 22.03
C MET A 1 1.99 18.05 20.74
N ILE A 2 3.22 17.72 20.30
CA ILE A 2 3.47 17.01 19.02
C ILE A 2 2.87 15.59 18.96
N LYS A 3 2.92 14.80 20.05
CA LYS A 3 2.25 13.48 20.13
C LYS A 3 0.75 13.55 19.83
N MET A 4 0.06 14.59 20.32
CA MET A 4 -1.38 14.78 20.07
C MET A 4 -1.67 15.10 18.60
N ILE A 5 -0.80 15.87 17.94
CA ILE A 5 -0.90 16.16 16.49
C ILE A 5 -0.79 14.86 15.68
N LYS A 6 0.16 13.98 16.03
CA LYS A 6 0.34 12.67 15.39
C LYS A 6 -0.94 11.83 15.45
N VAL A 7 -1.57 11.75 16.63
CA VAL A 7 -2.81 11.00 16.86
C VAL A 7 -3.99 11.62 16.11
N ARG A 8 -4.18 12.94 16.22
CA ARG A 8 -5.26 13.68 15.53
C ARG A 8 -5.23 13.46 14.01
N HIS A 9 -4.05 13.28 13.42
CA HIS A 9 -3.88 13.09 11.97
C HIS A 9 -4.02 11.63 11.50
N ASN A 10 -4.35 10.67 12.37
CA ASN A 10 -4.47 9.26 11.97
C ASN A 10 -5.58 9.03 10.93
N ASN A 11 -6.71 9.73 11.07
CA ASN A 11 -7.88 9.53 10.19
C ASN A 11 -7.88 10.40 8.92
N VAL A 12 -6.78 11.10 8.61
CA VAL A 12 -6.73 12.00 7.44
C VAL A 12 -6.94 11.26 6.11
N VAL A 13 -6.38 10.06 5.93
CA VAL A 13 -6.56 9.28 4.69
C VAL A 13 -8.04 8.93 4.47
N PRO A 14 -8.75 8.27 5.42
CA PRO A 14 -10.16 7.98 5.24
C PRO A 14 -11.03 9.24 5.13
N THR A 15 -10.76 10.30 5.89
CA THR A 15 -11.50 11.58 5.78
C THR A 15 -11.31 12.23 4.41
N MET A 16 -10.11 12.21 3.83
CA MET A 16 -9.88 12.72 2.48
C MET A 16 -10.55 11.85 1.42
N ALA A 17 -10.48 10.52 1.57
CA ALA A 17 -11.17 9.59 0.66
C ALA A 17 -12.69 9.86 0.63
N LEU A 18 -13.30 10.04 1.80
CA LEU A 18 -14.68 10.46 1.97
C LEU A 18 -14.98 11.78 1.24
N GLY A 19 -14.20 12.83 1.50
CA GLY A 19 -14.43 14.16 0.92
C GLY A 19 -14.32 14.17 -0.61
N VAL A 20 -13.31 13.49 -1.17
CA VAL A 20 -13.15 13.41 -2.63
C VAL A 20 -14.27 12.55 -3.25
N GLN A 21 -14.74 11.51 -2.55
CA GLN A 21 -15.87 10.70 -3.01
C GLN A 21 -17.19 11.50 -3.00
N GLN A 22 -17.45 12.30 -1.98
CA GLN A 22 -18.60 13.20 -1.92
C GLN A 22 -18.57 14.21 -3.07
N LEU A 23 -17.42 14.87 -3.29
CA LEU A 23 -17.22 15.77 -4.41
C LEU A 23 -17.50 15.10 -5.76
N LYS A 24 -17.04 13.85 -5.93
CA LYS A 24 -17.31 13.03 -7.10
C LYS A 24 -18.81 12.78 -7.27
N ASN A 25 -19.52 12.36 -6.23
CA ASN A 25 -20.96 12.04 -6.32
C ASN A 25 -21.82 13.27 -6.67
N GLU A 26 -21.52 14.42 -6.05
CA GLU A 26 -22.19 15.68 -6.35
C GLU A 26 -21.98 16.12 -7.80
N GLN A 27 -20.76 15.98 -8.32
CA GLN A 27 -20.42 16.42 -9.68
C GLN A 27 -20.86 15.42 -10.76
N PHE A 28 -20.83 14.10 -10.49
CA PHE A 28 -21.27 13.09 -11.47
C PHE A 28 -22.78 13.04 -11.68
N SER A 29 -23.57 13.63 -10.77
CA SER A 29 -25.01 13.91 -11.01
C SER A 29 -25.22 14.81 -12.24
N SER A 30 -24.20 15.58 -12.65
CA SER A 30 -24.22 16.45 -13.84
C SER A 30 -23.64 15.81 -15.13
N ARG A 31 -23.26 14.51 -15.11
CA ARG A 31 -22.73 13.72 -16.26
C ARG A 31 -21.49 14.28 -16.99
N LYS A 32 -20.81 15.29 -16.47
CA LYS A 32 -19.50 15.74 -16.97
C LYS A 32 -18.46 15.58 -15.87
N LEU A 33 -17.36 14.88 -16.18
CA LEU A 33 -16.11 15.06 -15.42
C LEU A 33 -15.74 16.55 -15.53
N PRO A 34 -15.59 17.28 -14.42
CA PRO A 34 -15.22 18.68 -14.50
C PRO A 34 -13.84 18.82 -15.15
N PRO A 35 -13.62 19.90 -15.92
CA PRO A 35 -12.26 20.30 -16.28
C PRO A 35 -11.45 20.48 -14.99
N GLY A 36 -10.26 19.86 -14.93
CA GLY A 36 -9.38 19.90 -13.75
C GLY A 36 -9.46 18.70 -12.81
N PHE A 37 -10.21 17.63 -13.11
CA PHE A 37 -10.21 16.42 -12.26
C PHE A 37 -8.80 15.78 -12.15
N ASP A 38 -7.97 15.90 -13.17
CA ASP A 38 -6.55 15.50 -13.12
C ASP A 38 -5.74 16.32 -12.11
N GLU A 39 -6.15 17.56 -11.83
CA GLU A 39 -5.52 18.42 -10.81
C GLU A 39 -5.75 17.87 -9.40
N ILE A 40 -6.86 17.15 -9.16
CA ILE A 40 -7.13 16.50 -7.88
C ILE A 40 -6.09 15.42 -7.61
N HIS A 41 -5.72 14.62 -8.61
CA HIS A 41 -4.69 13.59 -8.44
C HIS A 41 -3.33 14.22 -8.11
N GLY A 42 -2.93 15.26 -8.85
CA GLY A 42 -1.70 15.99 -8.55
C GLY A 42 -1.71 16.68 -7.19
N PHE A 43 -2.86 17.22 -6.76
CA PHE A 43 -3.03 17.78 -5.42
C PHE A 43 -2.90 16.71 -4.34
N LEU A 44 -3.58 15.57 -4.49
CA LEU A 44 -3.54 14.47 -3.52
C LEU A 44 -2.12 13.89 -3.40
N ASP A 45 -1.39 13.78 -4.51
CA ASP A 45 0.01 13.36 -4.47
C ASP A 45 0.87 14.29 -3.62
N ARG A 46 0.81 15.61 -3.87
CA ARG A 46 1.53 16.60 -3.06
C ARG A 46 1.09 16.56 -1.59
N PHE A 47 -0.22 16.51 -1.36
CA PHE A 47 -0.80 16.47 -0.02
C PHE A 47 -0.31 15.25 0.77
N TYR A 48 -0.37 14.06 0.18
CA TYR A 48 0.07 12.83 0.84
C TYR A 48 1.59 12.77 0.98
N MET A 49 2.36 13.26 -0.01
CA MET A 49 3.82 13.35 0.11
C MET A 49 4.23 14.26 1.28
N SER A 50 3.69 15.48 1.36
CA SER A 50 3.93 16.38 2.50
C SER A 50 3.48 15.74 3.83
N ARG A 51 2.36 15.01 3.83
CA ARG A 51 1.88 14.31 5.03
C ARG A 51 2.83 13.19 5.47
N ILE A 52 3.37 12.40 4.53
CA ILE A 52 4.35 11.36 4.82
C ILE A 52 5.56 12.01 5.50
N GLY A 53 6.10 13.09 4.92
CA GLY A 53 7.23 13.81 5.50
C GLY A 53 6.96 14.39 6.89
N ILE A 54 5.82 15.07 7.09
CA ILE A 54 5.43 15.58 8.41
C ILE A 54 5.34 14.45 9.45
N ARG A 55 4.75 13.29 9.07
CA ARG A 55 4.64 12.14 9.98
C ARG A 55 6.00 11.50 10.25
N MET A 56 6.90 11.48 9.28
CA MET A 56 8.26 10.99 9.44
C MET A 56 9.01 11.87 10.46
N LEU A 57 9.05 13.18 10.27
CA LEU A 57 9.75 14.11 11.16
C LEU A 57 9.17 14.11 12.58
N ILE A 58 7.84 14.21 12.70
CA ILE A 58 7.16 14.15 14.00
C ILE A 58 7.40 12.80 14.68
N GLY A 59 7.28 11.71 13.91
CA GLY A 59 7.46 10.36 14.42
C GLY A 59 8.88 10.10 14.88
N GLN A 60 9.87 10.57 14.12
CA GLN A 60 11.29 10.49 14.46
C GLN A 60 11.57 11.25 15.76
N HIS A 61 11.14 12.50 15.86
CA HIS A 61 11.33 13.30 17.07
C HIS A 61 10.68 12.64 18.29
N VAL A 62 9.44 12.14 18.13
CA VAL A 62 8.72 11.46 19.22
C VAL A 62 9.47 10.20 19.69
N ALA A 63 9.88 9.34 18.74
CA ALA A 63 10.52 8.06 19.06
C ALA A 63 11.91 8.24 19.68
N LEU A 64 12.66 9.27 19.28
CA LEU A 64 13.96 9.60 19.88
C LEU A 64 13.87 10.06 21.34
N HIS A 65 12.68 10.49 21.80
CA HIS A 65 12.43 10.91 23.18
C HIS A 65 11.71 9.84 24.00
N GLU A 66 11.58 8.61 23.49
CA GLU A 66 11.06 7.49 24.28
C GLU A 66 12.14 7.01 25.26
N PRO A 67 11.79 6.79 26.54
CA PRO A 67 12.77 6.45 27.58
C PRO A 67 13.42 5.09 27.37
N GLU A 68 12.74 4.19 26.65
CA GLU A 68 13.20 2.84 26.35
C GLU A 68 13.21 2.63 24.83
N PRO A 69 14.28 3.06 24.14
CA PRO A 69 14.37 2.86 22.69
C PRO A 69 14.54 1.37 22.36
N GLN A 70 13.89 0.94 21.29
CA GLN A 70 14.04 -0.43 20.80
C GLN A 70 15.48 -0.65 20.28
N PRO A 71 16.17 -1.73 20.69
CA PRO A 71 17.51 -2.04 20.18
C PRO A 71 17.54 -2.14 18.65
N GLY A 72 18.54 -1.53 18.02
CA GLY A 72 18.67 -1.54 16.56
C GLY A 72 17.75 -0.56 15.82
N VAL A 73 16.96 0.25 16.54
CA VAL A 73 16.08 1.27 15.96
C VAL A 73 16.55 2.67 16.38
N ILE A 74 16.71 3.56 15.41
CA ILE A 74 17.02 4.98 15.62
C ILE A 74 15.78 5.80 15.24
N GLY A 75 15.02 6.19 16.25
CA GLY A 75 13.71 6.81 16.06
C GLY A 75 12.73 5.85 15.39
N LEU A 76 12.42 6.07 14.10
CA LEU A 76 11.57 5.18 13.29
C LEU A 76 12.36 4.26 12.36
N ILE A 77 13.67 4.46 12.23
CA ILE A 77 14.52 3.73 11.29
C ILE A 77 15.05 2.48 11.97
N ASN A 78 14.67 1.31 11.49
CA ASN A 78 15.31 0.07 11.87
C ASN A 78 16.60 -0.09 11.05
N THR A 79 17.74 -0.15 11.74
CA THR A 79 19.07 -0.20 11.13
C THR A 79 19.40 -1.55 10.47
N LYS A 80 18.68 -2.61 10.84
CA LYS A 80 18.85 -3.97 10.32
C LYS A 80 17.48 -4.60 10.06
N LEU A 81 16.65 -3.93 9.27
CA LEU A 81 15.32 -4.43 8.93
C LEU A 81 15.43 -5.66 8.02
N SER A 82 14.73 -6.74 8.37
CA SER A 82 14.54 -7.90 7.49
C SER A 82 13.29 -7.71 6.62
N PRO A 83 13.42 -7.53 5.29
CA PRO A 83 12.26 -7.42 4.41
C PRO A 83 11.42 -8.69 4.36
N ILE A 84 12.03 -9.87 4.56
CA ILE A 84 11.32 -11.14 4.63
C ILE A 84 10.37 -11.18 5.84
N GLN A 85 10.84 -10.77 7.01
CA GLN A 85 10.00 -10.73 8.22
C GLN A 85 8.84 -9.75 8.06
N VAL A 86 9.10 -8.58 7.48
CA VAL A 86 8.02 -7.59 7.23
C VAL A 86 7.01 -8.12 6.21
N ALA A 87 7.47 -8.83 5.16
CA ALA A 87 6.59 -9.47 4.19
C ALA A 87 5.73 -10.57 4.82
N GLN A 88 6.29 -11.37 5.74
CA GLN A 88 5.54 -12.40 6.49
C GLN A 88 4.42 -11.78 7.32
N ILE A 89 4.73 -10.76 8.13
CA ILE A 89 3.75 -10.09 8.99
C ILE A 89 2.65 -9.43 8.14
N ALA A 90 3.03 -8.67 7.11
CA ALA A 90 2.06 -8.04 6.20
C ALA A 90 1.17 -9.07 5.48
N SER A 91 1.72 -10.24 5.17
CA SER A 91 1.00 -11.35 4.57
C SER A 91 -0.01 -11.97 5.53
N GLU A 92 0.36 -12.21 6.78
CA GLU A 92 -0.54 -12.73 7.82
C GLU A 92 -1.70 -11.76 8.11
N ASP A 93 -1.39 -10.46 8.20
CA ASP A 93 -2.40 -9.41 8.39
C ASP A 93 -3.40 -9.39 7.21
N ALA A 94 -2.90 -9.42 5.97
CA ALA A 94 -3.74 -9.40 4.78
C ALA A 94 -4.56 -10.69 4.63
N ARG A 95 -3.97 -11.86 4.93
CA ARG A 95 -4.70 -13.15 4.94
C ARG A 95 -5.80 -13.17 5.99
N SER A 96 -5.57 -12.60 7.18
CA SER A 96 -6.59 -12.53 8.23
C SER A 96 -7.83 -11.75 7.79
N ILE A 97 -7.63 -10.66 7.04
CA ILE A 97 -8.74 -9.88 6.46
C ILE A 97 -9.42 -10.67 5.35
N CYS A 98 -8.67 -11.34 4.48
CA CYS A 98 -9.19 -12.16 3.39
C CYS A 98 -10.05 -13.31 3.92
N MET A 99 -9.58 -14.00 4.97
CA MET A 99 -10.29 -15.09 5.65
C MET A 99 -11.61 -14.61 6.26
N ARG A 100 -11.61 -13.42 6.87
CA ARG A 100 -12.83 -12.83 7.45
C ARG A 100 -13.87 -12.51 6.36
N GLU A 101 -13.42 -12.01 5.21
CA GLU A 101 -14.31 -11.58 4.12
C GLU A 101 -14.85 -12.77 3.30
N TYR A 102 -13.99 -13.73 2.97
CA TYR A 102 -14.29 -14.79 2.00
C TYR A 102 -14.32 -16.20 2.60
N GLY A 103 -14.07 -16.35 3.91
CA GLY A 103 -13.99 -17.63 4.61
C GLY A 103 -12.72 -18.44 4.33
N SER A 104 -11.91 -18.02 3.36
CA SER A 104 -10.65 -18.63 2.96
C SER A 104 -9.69 -17.56 2.41
N ALA A 105 -8.41 -17.90 2.33
CA ALA A 105 -7.38 -17.03 1.76
C ALA A 105 -6.34 -17.88 1.04
N PRO A 106 -5.88 -17.45 -0.15
CA PRO A 106 -4.78 -18.11 -0.86
C PRO A 106 -3.54 -18.27 0.02
N ASP A 107 -2.74 -19.29 -0.25
CA ASP A 107 -1.42 -19.43 0.34
C ASP A 107 -0.46 -18.36 -0.19
N ILE A 108 0.57 -18.06 0.61
CA ILE A 108 1.59 -17.08 0.27
C ILE A 108 2.95 -17.73 0.41
N ASN A 109 3.73 -17.70 -0.68
CA ASN A 109 5.07 -18.25 -0.71
C ASN A 109 6.07 -17.10 -0.82
N ILE A 110 6.98 -16.99 0.14
CA ILE A 110 7.98 -15.92 0.21
C ILE A 110 9.37 -16.50 -0.07
N TYR A 111 10.08 -15.89 -1.02
CA TYR A 111 11.40 -16.29 -1.49
C TYR A 111 12.39 -15.14 -1.34
N GLY A 112 13.65 -15.45 -1.06
CA GLY A 112 14.73 -14.47 -0.91
C GLY A 112 15.74 -14.90 0.15
N ASP A 113 16.80 -14.12 0.32
CA ASP A 113 17.77 -14.34 1.39
C ASP A 113 17.17 -13.98 2.76
N GLN A 114 17.15 -14.96 3.67
CA GLN A 114 16.66 -14.81 5.04
C GLN A 114 17.57 -13.91 5.88
N ASN A 115 18.84 -13.76 5.49
CA ASN A 115 19.83 -12.95 6.20
C ASN A 115 19.90 -11.51 5.67
N LEU A 116 19.19 -11.20 4.58
CA LEU A 116 19.14 -9.86 4.03
C LEU A 116 18.61 -8.90 5.09
N THR A 117 19.42 -7.88 5.39
CA THR A 117 18.99 -6.75 6.21
C THR A 117 19.48 -5.45 5.62
N PHE A 118 18.70 -4.39 5.79
CA PHE A 118 19.08 -3.04 5.38
C PHE A 118 18.38 -2.00 6.26
N PRO A 119 18.90 -0.76 6.34
CA PRO A 119 18.23 0.30 7.06
C PRO A 119 16.94 0.73 6.34
N TYR A 120 15.79 0.65 7.00
CA TYR A 120 14.52 1.15 6.47
C TYR A 120 13.49 1.46 7.57
N VAL A 121 12.40 2.13 7.21
CA VAL A 121 11.27 2.40 8.13
C VAL A 121 10.29 1.23 8.09
N THR A 122 10.24 0.43 9.17
CA THR A 122 9.43 -0.81 9.25
C THR A 122 7.97 -0.61 8.88
N SER A 123 7.35 0.44 9.44
CA SER A 123 5.93 0.73 9.22
C SER A 123 5.61 1.15 7.79
N HIS A 124 6.56 1.78 7.09
CA HIS A 124 6.37 2.16 5.68
C HIS A 124 6.41 0.94 4.78
N LEU A 125 7.38 0.05 5.00
CA LEU A 125 7.47 -1.19 4.24
C LEU A 125 6.27 -2.11 4.48
N HIS A 126 5.87 -2.28 5.73
CA HIS A 126 4.68 -3.06 6.09
C HIS A 126 3.44 -2.53 5.37
N LEU A 127 3.20 -1.20 5.40
CA LEU A 127 2.05 -0.58 4.73
C LEU A 127 2.01 -0.90 3.23
N MET A 128 3.15 -0.75 2.54
CA MET A 128 3.23 -1.02 1.09
C MET A 128 2.98 -2.50 0.79
N LEU A 129 3.65 -3.41 1.51
CA LEU A 129 3.48 -4.84 1.30
C LEU A 129 2.07 -5.31 1.65
N PHE A 130 1.49 -4.81 2.73
CA PHE A 130 0.13 -5.11 3.14
C PHE A 130 -0.88 -4.74 2.05
N GLU A 131 -0.79 -3.53 1.47
CA GLU A 131 -1.70 -3.12 0.40
C GLU A 131 -1.50 -3.93 -0.88
N LEU A 132 -0.26 -4.25 -1.26
CA LEU A 132 0.03 -5.09 -2.42
C LEU A 132 -0.50 -6.52 -2.24
N VAL A 133 -0.18 -7.16 -1.12
CA VAL A 133 -0.61 -8.52 -0.81
C VAL A 133 -2.13 -8.61 -0.69
N LYS A 134 -2.78 -7.65 -0.01
CA LYS A 134 -4.25 -7.59 0.08
C LYS A 134 -4.89 -7.52 -1.31
N ASN A 135 -4.36 -6.70 -2.22
CA ASN A 135 -4.87 -6.61 -3.59
C ASN A 135 -4.70 -7.92 -4.35
N SER A 136 -3.53 -8.56 -4.25
CA SER A 136 -3.25 -9.85 -4.88
C SER A 136 -4.14 -10.98 -4.33
N LEU A 137 -4.28 -11.09 -3.00
CA LEU A 137 -5.18 -12.06 -2.36
C LEU A 137 -6.62 -11.86 -2.82
N ARG A 138 -7.10 -10.62 -2.86
CA ARG A 138 -8.44 -10.31 -3.36
C ARG A 138 -8.64 -10.76 -4.80
N ALA A 139 -7.70 -10.43 -5.69
CA ALA A 139 -7.81 -10.78 -7.10
C ALA A 139 -7.84 -12.30 -7.31
N VAL A 140 -6.97 -13.05 -6.62
CA VAL A 140 -6.98 -14.52 -6.66
C VAL A 140 -8.28 -15.06 -6.07
N GLN A 141 -8.69 -14.59 -4.90
CA GLN A 141 -9.89 -15.08 -4.25
C GLN A 141 -11.14 -14.85 -5.12
N GLU A 142 -11.34 -13.62 -5.62
CA GLU A 142 -12.46 -13.28 -6.52
C GLU A 142 -12.50 -14.14 -7.79
N ARG A 143 -11.33 -14.55 -8.30
CA ARG A 143 -11.23 -15.39 -9.49
C ARG A 143 -11.52 -16.87 -9.23
N TYR A 144 -11.03 -17.43 -8.12
CA TYR A 144 -11.03 -18.87 -7.88
C TYR A 144 -12.10 -19.36 -6.90
N MET A 145 -12.71 -18.49 -6.08
CA MET A 145 -13.67 -18.89 -5.02
C MET A 145 -14.86 -19.73 -5.50
N ASN A 146 -15.26 -19.58 -6.78
CA ASN A 146 -16.38 -20.32 -7.39
C ASN A 146 -15.89 -21.24 -8.52
N SER A 147 -14.60 -21.57 -8.56
CA SER A 147 -14.00 -22.40 -9.60
C SER A 147 -13.65 -23.78 -9.06
N ASP A 148 -13.72 -24.81 -9.90
CA ASP A 148 -13.26 -26.18 -9.56
C ASP A 148 -11.73 -26.33 -9.61
N LYS A 149 -10.99 -25.23 -9.80
CA LYS A 149 -9.53 -25.24 -9.91
C LYS A 149 -8.89 -24.97 -8.56
N ASP A 150 -7.72 -25.57 -8.35
CA ASP A 150 -6.86 -25.27 -7.21
C ASP A 150 -6.49 -23.79 -7.19
N VAL A 151 -6.55 -23.19 -6.00
CA VAL A 151 -6.24 -21.78 -5.79
C VAL A 151 -4.72 -21.58 -5.83
N PRO A 152 -4.17 -20.81 -6.79
CA PRO A 152 -2.73 -20.60 -6.88
C PRO A 152 -2.24 -19.70 -5.73
N PRO A 153 -1.01 -19.93 -5.22
CA PRO A 153 -0.45 -19.09 -4.16
C PRO A 153 0.00 -17.73 -4.71
N VAL A 154 -0.09 -16.69 -3.87
CA VAL A 154 0.58 -15.41 -4.12
C VAL A 154 2.07 -15.58 -3.81
N ARG A 155 2.94 -15.14 -4.72
CA ARG A 155 4.40 -15.29 -4.56
C ARG A 155 5.03 -13.94 -4.25
N ILE A 156 5.84 -13.87 -3.20
CA ILE A 156 6.65 -12.70 -2.86
C ILE A 156 8.12 -13.06 -3.04
N ILE A 157 8.84 -12.31 -3.86
CA ILE A 157 10.28 -12.52 -4.12
C ILE A 157 11.00 -11.27 -3.65
N VAL A 158 11.95 -11.44 -2.72
CA VAL A 158 12.82 -10.38 -2.23
C VAL A 158 14.21 -10.59 -2.82
N ALA A 159 14.72 -9.57 -3.52
CA ALA A 159 16.03 -9.57 -4.14
C ALA A 159 16.90 -8.47 -3.54
N ASP A 160 18.13 -8.84 -3.18
CA ASP A 160 19.19 -7.91 -2.76
C ASP A 160 19.98 -7.45 -3.97
N GLY A 161 19.72 -6.23 -4.44
CA GLY A 161 20.51 -5.57 -5.48
C GLY A 161 21.67 -4.78 -4.88
N THR A 162 22.65 -4.44 -5.71
CA THR A 162 23.75 -3.56 -5.30
C THR A 162 23.25 -2.14 -5.02
N GLU A 163 22.28 -1.67 -5.79
CA GLU A 163 21.73 -0.31 -5.72
C GLU A 163 20.43 -0.26 -4.90
N ASP A 164 19.54 -1.23 -5.08
CA ASP A 164 18.22 -1.25 -4.46
C ASP A 164 17.86 -2.62 -3.86
N VAL A 165 16.93 -2.61 -2.91
CA VAL A 165 16.23 -3.82 -2.49
C VAL A 165 14.91 -3.88 -3.25
N THR A 166 14.71 -4.92 -4.06
CA THR A 166 13.49 -5.09 -4.86
C THR A 166 12.62 -6.19 -4.27
N ILE A 167 11.33 -5.89 -4.11
CA ILE A 167 10.32 -6.87 -3.70
C ILE A 167 9.28 -7.01 -4.79
N LYS A 168 9.14 -8.22 -5.33
CA LYS A 168 8.12 -8.57 -6.31
C LYS A 168 6.97 -9.31 -5.65
N VAL A 169 5.74 -8.82 -5.77
CA VAL A 169 4.51 -9.53 -5.40
C VAL A 169 3.82 -9.99 -6.68
N SER A 170 3.60 -11.29 -6.84
CA SER A 170 3.09 -11.92 -8.06
C SER A 170 1.85 -12.75 -7.75
N ASP A 171 0.77 -12.50 -8.48
CA ASP A 171 -0.48 -13.23 -8.37
C ASP A 171 -0.95 -13.78 -9.72
N GLU A 172 -1.87 -14.75 -9.66
CA GLU A 172 -2.58 -15.29 -10.81
C GLU A 172 -4.07 -14.89 -10.78
N GLY A 173 -4.37 -13.70 -10.27
CA GLY A 173 -5.72 -13.18 -10.05
C GLY A 173 -6.47 -12.75 -11.30
N GLY A 174 -5.97 -13.05 -12.50
CA GLY A 174 -6.62 -12.72 -13.78
C GLY A 174 -6.12 -11.45 -14.43
N GLY A 175 -5.27 -10.68 -13.75
CA GLY A 175 -4.65 -9.49 -14.31
C GLY A 175 -5.60 -8.30 -14.49
N ILE A 176 -5.02 -7.21 -14.95
CA ILE A 176 -5.65 -5.91 -15.17
C ILE A 176 -5.68 -5.67 -16.68
N ARG A 177 -6.86 -5.32 -17.19
CA ARG A 177 -7.03 -4.99 -18.61
C ARG A 177 -6.13 -3.82 -19.00
N ARG A 178 -5.56 -3.86 -20.20
CA ARG A 178 -4.64 -2.83 -20.67
C ARG A 178 -5.23 -1.41 -20.66
N SER A 179 -6.54 -1.29 -20.90
CA SER A 179 -7.28 -0.02 -20.81
C SER A 179 -7.44 0.53 -19.38
N GLY A 180 -7.32 -0.33 -18.36
CA GLY A 180 -7.38 0.04 -16.95
C GLY A 180 -6.03 0.47 -16.36
N LEU A 181 -4.91 -0.01 -16.92
CA LEU A 181 -3.56 0.25 -16.41
C LEU A 181 -3.23 1.74 -16.18
N PRO A 182 -3.59 2.69 -17.07
CA PRO A 182 -3.32 4.11 -16.83
C PRO A 182 -4.02 4.68 -15.59
N ARG A 183 -5.05 3.99 -15.06
CA ARG A 183 -5.90 4.46 -13.98
C ARG A 183 -5.58 3.86 -12.62
N ILE A 184 -4.72 2.83 -12.55
CA ILE A 184 -4.48 2.08 -11.29
C ILE A 184 -3.82 2.93 -10.19
N PHE A 185 -3.14 4.02 -10.57
CA PHE A 185 -2.57 5.00 -9.64
C PHE A 185 -3.45 6.25 -9.48
N THR A 186 -4.65 6.27 -10.07
CA THR A 186 -5.59 7.37 -9.82
C THR A 186 -6.37 7.10 -8.53
N TYR A 187 -6.53 8.13 -7.71
CA TYR A 187 -7.34 8.04 -6.49
C TYR A 187 -8.81 7.76 -6.80
N LEU A 188 -9.49 7.01 -5.92
CA LEU A 188 -10.89 6.57 -6.09
C LEU A 188 -11.13 5.64 -7.29
N TYR A 189 -10.08 5.16 -7.95
CA TYR A 189 -10.21 4.07 -8.90
C TYR A 189 -10.19 2.74 -8.15
N SER A 190 -11.30 1.99 -8.24
CA SER A 190 -11.44 0.67 -7.67
C SER A 190 -12.27 -0.20 -8.61
N THR A 191 -11.90 -1.48 -8.69
CA THR A 191 -12.66 -2.52 -9.40
C THR A 191 -13.64 -3.26 -8.48
N ALA A 192 -13.73 -2.86 -7.21
CA ALA A 192 -14.68 -3.44 -6.26
C ALA A 192 -16.12 -3.15 -6.67
N LYS A 193 -16.93 -4.22 -6.68
CA LYS A 193 -18.37 -4.14 -6.95
C LYS A 193 -19.13 -3.57 -5.75
N ASN A 194 -18.67 -3.91 -4.54
CA ASN A 194 -19.23 -3.45 -3.26
C ASN A 194 -18.15 -2.64 -2.54
N LEU A 195 -18.27 -1.32 -2.55
CA LEU A 195 -17.50 -0.48 -1.64
C LEU A 195 -18.17 -0.56 -0.26
N PRO A 196 -17.40 -0.51 0.85
CA PRO A 196 -18.00 -0.49 2.18
C PRO A 196 -18.97 0.69 2.32
N ASP A 197 -20.13 0.44 2.92
CA ASP A 197 -21.10 1.49 3.23
C ASP A 197 -20.51 2.44 4.29
N MET A 198 -20.43 3.72 3.93
CA MET A 198 -19.79 4.78 4.72
C MET A 198 -20.65 5.30 5.88
N GLU A 199 -21.94 4.95 5.91
CA GLU A 199 -22.89 5.38 6.95
C GLU A 199 -23.02 4.39 8.12
N GLY A 200 -22.42 3.20 7.99
CA GLY A 200 -22.33 2.21 9.06
C GLY A 200 -21.18 2.51 10.04
N PRO A 201 -21.21 1.94 11.27
CA PRO A 201 -20.03 1.94 12.11
C PRO A 201 -18.84 1.38 11.31
N SER A 202 -17.68 2.01 11.39
CA SER A 202 -16.45 1.61 10.68
C SER A 202 -16.03 0.20 11.10
N GLU A 203 -16.62 -0.83 10.48
CA GLU A 203 -16.33 -2.23 10.73
C GLU A 203 -15.00 -2.63 10.08
N GLY A 204 -13.90 -2.10 10.62
CA GLY A 204 -12.54 -2.53 10.32
C GLY A 204 -12.05 -2.31 8.88
N VAL A 205 -10.87 -2.84 8.60
CA VAL A 205 -10.24 -2.80 7.26
C VAL A 205 -10.86 -3.88 6.38
N THR A 206 -11.41 -3.52 5.23
CA THR A 206 -11.97 -4.47 4.24
C THR A 206 -10.94 -4.83 3.16
N MET A 207 -11.19 -5.91 2.41
CA MET A 207 -10.35 -6.30 1.28
C MET A 207 -10.37 -5.27 0.13
N ALA A 208 -11.50 -4.58 -0.04
CA ALA A 208 -11.68 -3.51 -0.99
C ALA A 208 -11.77 -2.14 -0.30
N GLY A 209 -10.70 -1.35 -0.39
CA GLY A 209 -10.70 0.04 0.08
C GLY A 209 -11.23 1.03 -0.96
N TYR A 210 -11.13 2.32 -0.63
CA TYR A 210 -11.58 3.45 -1.46
C TYR A 210 -10.70 3.73 -2.70
N GLY A 211 -9.83 2.81 -3.13
CA GLY A 211 -8.92 3.05 -4.27
C GLY A 211 -7.77 4.02 -3.96
N PHE A 212 -7.26 4.00 -2.72
CA PHE A 212 -6.08 4.78 -2.30
C PHE A 212 -4.80 3.94 -2.13
N GLY A 213 -4.92 2.60 -2.03
CA GLY A 213 -3.81 1.72 -1.67
C GLY A 213 -2.60 1.82 -2.58
N LEU A 214 -2.79 1.60 -3.89
CA LEU A 214 -1.70 1.69 -4.88
C LEU A 214 -1.06 3.07 -5.00
N PRO A 215 -1.81 4.19 -5.17
CA PRO A 215 -1.19 5.51 -5.26
C PRO A 215 -0.42 5.88 -3.98
N VAL A 216 -1.00 5.63 -2.80
CA VAL A 216 -0.33 5.93 -1.53
C VAL A 216 0.92 5.07 -1.33
N SER A 217 0.86 3.77 -1.66
CA SER A 217 2.03 2.88 -1.59
C SER A 217 3.16 3.36 -2.50
N ARG A 218 2.83 3.83 -3.70
CA ARG A 218 3.82 4.41 -4.62
C ARG A 218 4.48 5.67 -4.05
N LEU A 219 3.72 6.54 -3.39
CA LEU A 219 4.28 7.72 -2.72
C LEU A 219 5.22 7.35 -1.58
N TYR A 220 4.87 6.33 -0.78
CA TYR A 220 5.76 5.83 0.28
C TYR A 220 7.07 5.27 -0.26
N ALA A 221 7.04 4.57 -1.40
CA ALA A 221 8.25 4.10 -2.07
C ALA A 221 9.11 5.27 -2.55
N ARG A 222 8.49 6.22 -3.25
CA ARG A 222 9.17 7.40 -3.82
C ARG A 222 9.74 8.35 -2.78
N TYR A 223 9.12 8.43 -1.59
CA TYR A 223 9.57 9.31 -0.52
C TYR A 223 11.03 9.01 -0.10
N PHE A 224 11.49 7.76 -0.23
CA PHE A 224 12.89 7.38 -0.02
C PHE A 224 13.55 6.90 -1.32
N GLY A 225 13.28 7.56 -2.45
CA GLY A 225 14.00 7.33 -3.71
C GLY A 225 13.68 6.02 -4.45
N GLY A 226 12.71 5.24 -3.98
CA GLY A 226 12.21 4.05 -4.66
C GLY A 226 11.11 4.32 -5.69
N ASP A 227 10.47 3.27 -6.20
CA ASP A 227 9.22 3.37 -6.96
C ASP A 227 8.39 2.08 -6.86
N LEU A 228 7.12 2.16 -7.25
CA LEU A 228 6.24 1.01 -7.42
C LEU A 228 5.80 0.92 -8.88
N GLN A 229 6.10 -0.22 -9.50
CA GLN A 229 5.70 -0.54 -10.88
C GLN A 229 4.75 -1.74 -10.89
N ILE A 230 3.79 -1.73 -11.81
CA ILE A 230 2.83 -2.81 -11.99
C ILE A 230 2.91 -3.30 -13.43
N ILE A 231 3.15 -4.60 -13.60
CA ILE A 231 3.12 -5.30 -14.89
C ILE A 231 1.99 -6.31 -14.80
N SER A 232 1.02 -6.23 -15.72
CA SER A 232 -0.15 -7.09 -15.67
C SER A 232 -0.44 -7.75 -17.00
N MET A 233 -0.88 -9.01 -16.93
CA MET A 233 -1.24 -9.84 -18.05
C MET A 233 -2.71 -10.24 -17.90
N GLU A 234 -3.58 -9.56 -18.63
CA GLU A 234 -5.02 -9.85 -18.65
C GLU A 234 -5.27 -11.32 -19.02
N GLY A 235 -6.09 -11.99 -18.21
CA GLY A 235 -6.36 -13.43 -18.30
C GLY A 235 -5.41 -14.31 -17.49
N TYR A 236 -4.29 -13.77 -16.98
CA TYR A 236 -3.33 -14.53 -16.18
C TYR A 236 -3.16 -13.95 -14.78
N GLY A 237 -2.54 -12.78 -14.62
CA GLY A 237 -2.07 -12.33 -13.31
C GLY A 237 -1.39 -10.97 -13.34
N THR A 238 -0.94 -10.54 -12.16
CA THR A 238 -0.26 -9.25 -11.99
C THR A 238 1.03 -9.43 -11.18
N ASP A 239 2.08 -8.75 -11.63
CA ASP A 239 3.34 -8.58 -10.90
C ASP A 239 3.47 -7.11 -10.47
N ALA A 240 3.64 -6.89 -9.16
CA ALA A 240 3.99 -5.61 -8.58
C ALA A 240 5.46 -5.61 -8.17
N TYR A 241 6.24 -4.67 -8.68
CA TYR A 241 7.66 -4.48 -8.38
C TYR A 241 7.82 -3.25 -7.49
N LEU A 242 8.18 -3.48 -6.24
CA LEU A 242 8.49 -2.44 -5.26
C LEU A 242 10.00 -2.29 -5.17
N HIS A 243 10.53 -1.18 -5.68
CA HIS A 243 11.93 -0.81 -5.59
C HIS A 243 12.14 0.07 -4.36
N LEU A 244 13.09 -0.29 -3.51
CA LEU A 244 13.43 0.43 -2.28
C LEU A 244 14.89 0.86 -2.36
N SER A 245 15.13 2.17 -2.32
CA SER A 245 16.49 2.68 -2.15
C SER A 245 16.99 2.34 -0.75
N ARG A 246 18.30 2.16 -0.62
CA ARG A 246 18.93 2.08 0.70
C ARG A 246 18.90 3.48 1.31
N LEU A 247 18.48 3.59 2.58
CA LEU A 247 18.38 4.89 3.24
C LEU A 247 19.75 5.60 3.25
N GLY A 248 19.77 6.83 2.73
CA GLY A 248 20.98 7.66 2.61
C GLY A 248 21.38 7.98 1.17
N ASP A 249 20.85 7.24 0.19
CA ASP A 249 21.25 7.39 -1.22
C ASP A 249 20.37 8.39 -2.02
N SER A 250 19.35 8.97 -1.38
CA SER A 250 18.41 9.90 -2.02
C SER A 250 17.88 10.97 -1.06
N GLU A 251 17.73 12.21 -1.55
CA GLU A 251 17.04 13.28 -0.81
C GLU A 251 15.52 13.08 -0.81
N GLU A 252 14.84 13.54 0.25
CA GLU A 252 13.39 13.47 0.37
C GLU A 252 12.72 14.38 -0.69
N PRO A 253 11.84 13.86 -1.57
CA PRO A 253 11.24 14.63 -2.64
C PRO A 253 10.02 15.42 -2.13
N LEU A 254 10.26 16.42 -1.29
CA LEU A 254 9.22 17.29 -0.76
C LEU A 254 8.86 18.40 -1.77
N PRO A 255 7.56 18.68 -1.99
CA PRO A 255 7.09 19.76 -2.87
C PRO A 255 7.30 21.15 -2.27
#